data_AF-A0A971SQ23-F1
#
_entry.id   AF-A0A971SQ23-F1
#
_cell.length_a   1.000
_cell.length_b   1.000
_cell.length_c   1.000
_cell.angle_alpha   90.00
_cell.angle_beta   90.00
_cell.angle_gamma   90.00
#
_symmetry.space_group_name_H-M   'P 1'
#
loop_
_entity.id
_entity.type
_entity.pdbx_description
1 polymer ?
#
loop_
_entity_poly.entity_id
_entity_poly.type
_entity_poly.pdbx_seq_one_letter_code
_entity_poly.pdbx_strand_id
1 'polypeptide(L)'
;MDVKIRPMEADDWSEIVEIFFQGVQSNMATFEYNCPSYEEWDKEHLPYCRLVADAGREVVAWAALKPFSDKEWYNGVAELSIFVDNDHSG
;
A
#
# COMPACT_ATOMS: atom_id res chain seq x y z
N MET A 1 6.23 17.81 -11.58
CA MET A 1 6.67 17.08 -10.38
C MET A 1 7.58 15.96 -10.85
N ASP A 2 8.73 15.78 -10.21
CA ASP A 2 9.55 14.58 -10.42
C ASP A 2 9.08 13.56 -9.38
N VAL A 3 8.67 12.37 -9.83
CA VAL A 3 8.19 11.30 -8.95
C VAL A 3 9.21 10.18 -8.97
N LYS A 4 9.69 9.79 -7.80
CA LYS A 4 10.69 8.73 -7.64
C LYS A 4 10.08 7.54 -6.96
N ILE A 5 10.35 6.34 -7.50
CA ILE A 5 9.98 5.10 -6.84
C ILE A 5 11.11 4.70 -5.90
N ARG A 6 10.78 4.50 -4.62
CA ARG A 6 11.73 4.06 -3.59
C ARG A 6 11.09 3.01 -2.68
N PRO A 7 11.91 2.23 -1.93
CA PRO A 7 11.38 1.41 -0.85
C PRO A 7 10.61 2.25 0.16
N MET A 8 9.54 1.67 0.70
CA MET A 8 8.79 2.22 1.82
C MET A 8 9.67 2.23 3.09
N GLU A 9 9.59 3.31 3.85
CA GLU A 9 10.13 3.47 5.18
C GLU A 9 9.00 3.52 6.22
N ALA A 10 9.32 3.28 7.50
CA ALA A 10 8.30 3.29 8.56
C ALA A 10 7.65 4.68 8.73
N ASP A 11 8.42 5.75 8.47
CA ASP A 11 7.96 7.13 8.58
C ASP A 11 6.92 7.50 7.51
N ASP A 12 6.85 6.75 6.39
CA ASP A 12 5.85 6.95 5.33
C ASP A 12 4.44 6.50 5.76
N TRP A 13 4.30 5.83 6.91
CA TRP A 13 3.05 5.16 7.30
C TRP A 13 1.84 6.09 7.36
N SER A 14 2.02 7.32 7.85
CA SER A 14 0.92 8.29 7.94
C SER A 14 0.32 8.62 6.57
N GLU A 15 1.15 8.68 5.53
CA GLU A 15 0.71 9.00 4.17
C GLU A 15 0.11 7.75 3.49
N ILE A 16 0.70 6.57 3.74
CA ILE A 16 0.21 5.29 3.23
C ILE A 16 -1.19 4.98 3.75
N VAL A 17 -1.43 5.17 5.05
CA VAL A 17 -2.74 4.90 5.66
C VAL A 17 -3.78 5.92 5.19
N GLU A 18 -3.37 7.16 4.92
CA GLU A 18 -4.26 8.19 4.35
C GLU A 18 -4.69 7.82 2.92
N ILE A 19 -3.74 7.42 2.07
CA ILE A 19 -4.03 6.94 0.71
C ILE A 19 -4.92 5.68 0.73
N PHE A 20 -4.66 4.74 1.66
CA PHE A 20 -5.52 3.56 1.81
C PHE A 20 -6.94 3.94 2.25
N PHE A 21 -7.06 4.89 3.17
CA PHE A 21 -8.34 5.40 3.65
C PHE A 21 -9.17 6.03 2.54
N GLN A 22 -8.53 6.81 1.65
CA GLN A 22 -9.19 7.35 0.46
C GLN A 22 -9.77 6.21 -0.42
N GLY A 23 -9.01 5.13 -0.59
CA GLY A 23 -9.46 3.92 -1.29
C GLY A 23 -10.65 3.23 -0.62
N VAL A 24 -10.64 3.10 0.71
CA VAL A 24 -11.77 2.58 1.50
C VAL A 24 -13.01 3.47 1.34
N GLN A 25 -12.85 4.79 1.44
CA GLN A 25 -13.95 5.75 1.30
C GLN A 25 -14.61 5.71 -0.08
N SER A 26 -13.81 5.49 -1.14
CA SER A 26 -14.34 5.35 -2.49
C SER A 26 -15.22 4.12 -2.68
N ASN A 27 -15.07 3.10 -1.81
CA ASN A 27 -15.71 1.78 -1.90
C ASN A 27 -15.50 1.08 -3.25
N MET A 28 -14.46 1.47 -3.99
CA MET A 28 -14.11 0.93 -5.31
C MET A 28 -12.78 0.19 -5.31
N ALA A 29 -11.87 0.54 -4.39
CA ALA A 29 -10.49 0.04 -4.39
C ALA A 29 -10.27 -1.18 -3.49
N THR A 30 -11.08 -1.36 -2.44
CA THR A 30 -10.90 -2.46 -1.48
C THR A 30 -12.24 -2.89 -0.86
N PHE A 31 -12.32 -4.15 -0.42
CA PHE A 31 -13.43 -4.68 0.38
C PHE A 31 -13.23 -4.46 1.89
N GLU A 32 -12.12 -3.84 2.30
CA GLU A 32 -11.86 -3.53 3.68
C GLU A 32 -12.66 -2.31 4.14
N TYR A 33 -13.16 -2.38 5.39
CA TYR A 33 -14.02 -1.33 5.97
C TYR A 33 -13.27 -0.40 6.92
N ASN A 34 -12.09 -0.80 7.40
CA ASN A 34 -11.30 -0.06 8.37
C ASN A 34 -9.85 0.02 7.88
N CYS A 35 -9.16 1.09 8.25
CA CYS A 35 -7.71 1.15 8.09
C CYS A 35 -7.03 0.28 9.15
N PRO A 36 -6.13 -0.64 8.77
CA PRO A 36 -5.37 -1.43 9.73
C PRO A 36 -4.40 -0.54 10.51
N SER A 37 -3.96 -1.01 11.68
CA SER A 37 -2.76 -0.47 12.32
C SER A 37 -1.51 -0.80 11.50
N TYR A 38 -0.41 -0.09 11.72
CA TYR A 38 0.87 -0.40 11.08
C TYR A 38 1.30 -1.84 11.32
N GLU A 39 1.15 -2.33 12.56
CA GLU A 39 1.55 -3.67 12.97
C GLU A 39 0.74 -4.77 12.25
N GLU A 40 -0.57 -4.55 12.10
CA GLU A 40 -1.44 -5.46 11.35
C GLU A 40 -1.07 -5.46 9.86
N TRP A 41 -0.92 -4.28 9.26
CA TRP A 41 -0.56 -4.15 7.86
C TRP A 41 0.81 -4.77 7.56
N ASP A 42 1.80 -4.50 8.41
CA ASP A 42 3.17 -5.04 8.31
C ASP A 42 3.19 -6.57 8.37
N LYS A 43 2.37 -7.16 9.25
CA LYS A 43 2.26 -8.61 9.39
C LYS A 43 1.60 -9.28 8.18
N GLU A 44 0.64 -8.62 7.55
CA GLU A 44 -0.07 -9.16 6.39
C GLU A 44 0.68 -9.00 5.06
N HIS A 45 1.59 -8.04 4.97
CA HIS A 45 2.35 -7.77 3.75
C HIS A 45 3.76 -8.35 3.81
N LEU A 46 4.28 -8.78 2.66
CA LEU A 46 5.67 -9.22 2.56
C LEU A 46 6.61 -8.06 2.93
N PRO A 47 7.69 -8.31 3.70
CA PRO A 47 8.62 -7.25 4.13
C PRO A 47 9.46 -6.65 3.00
N TYR A 48 9.33 -7.21 1.79
CA TYR A 48 9.97 -6.77 0.55
C TYR A 48 8.91 -6.44 -0.50
N CYS A 49 9.31 -5.72 -1.56
CA CYS A 49 8.40 -5.24 -2.60
C CYS A 49 7.32 -4.29 -2.06
N ARG A 50 7.66 -3.50 -1.03
CA ARG A 50 6.90 -2.35 -0.56
C ARG A 50 7.53 -1.09 -1.14
N LEU A 51 6.80 -0.41 -1.99
CA LEU A 51 7.28 0.73 -2.77
C LEU A 51 6.36 1.92 -2.55
N VAL A 52 6.96 3.10 -2.52
CA VAL A 52 6.24 4.38 -2.52
C VAL A 52 6.65 5.19 -3.73
N ALA A 53 5.70 5.99 -4.23
CA ALA A 53 5.94 7.03 -5.22
C ALA A 53 6.12 8.36 -4.47
N ASP A 54 7.35 8.83 -4.40
CA ASP A 54 7.77 10.02 -3.67
C ASP A 54 7.84 11.22 -4.62
N ALA A 55 7.01 12.24 -4.37
CA ALA A 55 6.99 13.50 -5.13
C ALA A 55 7.95 14.57 -4.56
N GLY A 56 8.84 14.18 -3.64
CA GLY A 56 9.88 14.97 -2.99
C GLY A 56 9.46 15.63 -1.68
N ARG A 57 8.16 15.74 -1.41
CA ARG A 57 7.60 16.28 -0.16
C ARG A 57 6.60 15.34 0.51
N GLU A 58 6.00 14.47 -0.29
CA GLU A 58 4.94 13.59 0.12
C GLU A 58 4.97 12.31 -0.71
N VAL A 59 4.46 11.24 -0.11
CA VAL A 59 4.13 10.00 -0.80
C VAL A 59 2.77 10.17 -1.47
N VAL A 60 2.73 10.00 -2.79
CA VAL A 60 1.50 10.18 -3.60
C VAL A 60 0.87 8.86 -4.07
N ALA A 61 1.58 7.76 -3.89
CA ALA A 61 1.09 6.41 -4.18
C ALA A 61 1.95 5.36 -3.50
N TRP A 62 1.43 4.16 -3.34
CA TRP A 62 2.20 3.02 -2.85
C TRP A 62 1.77 1.71 -3.51
N ALA A 63 2.68 0.74 -3.49
CA ALA A 63 2.46 -0.62 -3.94
C ALA A 63 3.07 -1.61 -2.94
N ALA A 64 2.34 -2.66 -2.59
CA ALA A 64 2.81 -3.70 -1.69
C ALA A 64 2.28 -5.08 -2.10
N LEU A 65 3.06 -6.11 -1.76
CA LEU A 65 2.67 -7.50 -1.98
C LEU A 65 2.20 -8.14 -0.67
N LYS A 66 1.12 -8.91 -0.75
CA LYS A 66 0.59 -9.77 0.33
C LYS A 66 0.60 -11.22 -0.13
N PRO A 67 0.97 -12.21 0.72
CA PRO A 67 0.79 -13.62 0.37
C PRO A 67 -0.68 -13.89 0.03
N PHE A 68 -0.95 -14.56 -1.10
CA PHE A 68 -2.32 -14.89 -1.48
C PHE A 68 -3.00 -15.83 -0.46
N SER A 69 -2.22 -16.73 0.14
CA SER A 69 -2.72 -17.69 1.12
C SER A 69 -1.58 -18.29 1.94
N ASP A 70 -1.86 -18.64 3.21
CA ASP A 70 -0.94 -19.37 4.09
C ASP A 70 -0.80 -20.86 3.73
N LYS A 71 -1.55 -21.35 2.73
CA LYS A 71 -1.48 -22.75 2.30
C LYS A 71 -0.22 -23.00 1.48
N GLU A 72 0.51 -24.06 1.83
CA GLU A 72 1.82 -24.40 1.26
C GLU A 72 1.84 -24.46 -0.28
N TRP A 73 0.78 -24.96 -0.92
CA TRP A 73 0.71 -25.07 -2.39
C TRP A 73 0.46 -23.73 -3.11
N TYR A 74 0.21 -22.64 -2.38
CA TYR A 74 0.19 -21.28 -2.92
C TYR A 74 1.47 -20.50 -2.62
N ASN A 75 2.50 -21.14 -2.05
CA ASN A 75 3.81 -20.51 -1.87
C ASN A 75 4.33 -19.97 -3.22
N GLY A 76 4.71 -18.69 -3.21
CA GLY A 76 5.16 -17.97 -4.40
C GLY A 76 4.05 -17.22 -5.15
N VAL A 77 2.78 -17.35 -4.74
CA VAL A 77 1.67 -16.52 -5.23
C VAL A 77 1.42 -15.37 -4.27
N ALA A 78 1.37 -14.15 -4.81
CA ALA A 78 1.11 -12.94 -4.05
C ALA A 78 0.03 -12.09 -4.71
N GLU A 79 -0.73 -11.38 -3.88
CA GLU A 79 -1.64 -10.31 -4.28
C GLU A 79 -0.89 -8.99 -4.32
N LEU A 80 -1.20 -8.18 -5.32
CA LEU A 80 -0.63 -6.84 -5.49
C LEU A 80 -1.68 -5.80 -5.15
N SER A 81 -1.38 -5.01 -4.12
CA SER A 81 -2.13 -3.82 -3.73
C SER A 81 -1.43 -2.59 -4.30
N ILE A 82 -2.16 -1.75 -5.06
CA ILE A 82 -1.67 -0.46 -5.55
C ILE A 82 -2.73 0.59 -5.25
N PHE A 83 -2.33 1.66 -4.57
CA PHE A 83 -3.19 2.80 -4.28
C PHE A 83 -2.48 4.09 -4.69
N VAL A 84 -3.24 5.01 -5.25
CA VAL A 84 -2.79 6.35 -5.66
C VAL A 84 -3.66 7.34 -4.92
N ASP A 85 -3.03 8.39 -4.41
CA ASP A 85 -3.71 9.53 -3.84
C ASP A 85 -4.71 10.13 -4.85
N ASN A 86 -5.91 10.50 -4.39
CA ASN A 86 -6.99 10.97 -5.25
C ASN A 86 -6.62 12.28 -5.98
N ASP A 87 -5.88 13.19 -5.35
CA ASP A 87 -5.44 14.45 -5.97
C ASP A 87 -4.34 14.24 -7.01
N HIS A 88 -3.78 13.02 -7.07
CA HIS A 88 -2.77 12.59 -8.01
C HIS A 88 -3.29 11.50 -8.98
N SER A 89 -4.59 11.20 -8.93
CA SER A 89 -5.29 10.32 -9.86
C SER A 89 -5.77 11.10 -11.10
N GLY A 90 -5.82 10.43 -12.26
CA GLY A 90 -6.15 11.03 -13.56
C GLY A 90 -7.61 10.94 -13.96
#